data_AF-A0A8T7B3H8-F1
#
_entry.id   AF-A0A8T7B3H8-F1
#
_cell.length_a   1.000
_cell.length_b   1.000
_cell.length_c   1.000
_cell.angle_alpha   90.00
_cell.angle_beta   90.00
_cell.angle_gamma   90.00
#
_symmetry.space_group_name_H-M   'P 1'
#
loop_
_entity.id
_entity.type
_entity.pdbx_description
1 polymer ?
#
loop_
_entity_poly.entity_id
_entity_poly.type
_entity_poly.pdbx_seq_one_letter_code
_entity_poly.pdbx_strand_id
1 'polypeptide(L)'
;MTQHASRRRRRLFTVIALFIPILFFAVVEGGLRVLGFGEDYPLFVPFAAAPGYLQPNPDVVNRYFADPEQAPAVSIDTQFFLAEKAANGLRLFVQGGSTAAGFPYGNNASPAGLLRKRLQLSFPNQQVEVISTAMAAVNSYTLLDFADEIIAQQPDAVLI
;
A
#
# COMPACT_ATOMS: atom_id res chain seq x y z
N MET A 1 56.12 -25.60 -4.23
CA MET A 1 56.00 -24.51 -5.22
C MET A 1 54.65 -23.82 -5.05
N THR A 2 54.61 -22.69 -4.34
CA THR A 2 53.40 -21.88 -4.19
C THR A 2 53.30 -20.92 -5.38
N GLN A 3 52.46 -21.27 -6.37
CA GLN A 3 52.18 -20.35 -7.48
C GLN A 3 51.36 -19.15 -6.96
N HIS A 4 51.97 -17.96 -6.93
CA HIS A 4 51.25 -16.73 -6.65
C HIS A 4 50.29 -16.42 -7.82
N ALA A 5 48.98 -16.55 -7.58
CA ALA A 5 47.97 -16.14 -8.55
C ALA A 5 48.16 -14.67 -8.92
N SER A 6 48.20 -14.35 -10.22
CA SER A 6 48.38 -12.98 -10.69
C SER A 6 47.26 -12.06 -10.14
N ARG A 7 47.58 -10.80 -9.84
CA ARG A 7 46.62 -9.82 -9.29
C ARG A 7 45.32 -9.76 -10.10
N ARG A 8 45.39 -9.96 -11.43
CA ARG A 8 44.24 -10.05 -12.34
C ARG A 8 43.37 -11.29 -12.08
N ARG A 9 43.97 -12.47 -11.90
CA ARG A 9 43.22 -13.70 -11.58
C ARG A 9 42.56 -13.62 -10.21
N ARG A 10 43.25 -13.05 -9.21
CA ARG A 10 42.67 -12.83 -7.88
C ARG A 10 41.48 -11.87 -7.91
N ARG A 11 41.57 -10.74 -8.64
CA ARG A 11 40.45 -9.82 -8.85
C ARG A 11 39.27 -10.47 -9.57
N LEU A 12 39.53 -11.21 -10.64
CA LEU A 12 38.50 -11.91 -11.39
C LEU A 12 37.77 -12.95 -10.52
N PHE A 13 38.53 -13.74 -9.75
CA PHE A 13 37.96 -14.71 -8.82
C PHE A 13 37.08 -14.02 -7.75
N THR A 14 37.54 -12.91 -7.17
CA THR A 14 36.76 -12.15 -6.20
C THR A 14 35.47 -11.60 -6.80
N VAL A 15 35.50 -11.06 -8.02
CA VAL A 15 34.29 -10.57 -8.71
C VAL A 15 33.30 -11.71 -8.94
N ILE A 16 33.77 -12.85 -9.46
CA ILE A 16 32.92 -14.03 -9.68
C ILE A 16 32.31 -14.51 -8.35
N ALA A 17 33.12 -14.62 -7.30
CA ALA A 17 32.67 -15.07 -5.99
C ALA A 17 31.59 -14.15 -5.38
N LEU A 18 31.68 -12.84 -5.60
CA LEU A 18 30.65 -11.87 -5.18
C LEU A 18 29.41 -11.90 -6.07
N PHE A 19 29.57 -12.22 -7.35
CA PHE A 19 28.46 -12.23 -8.31
C PHE A 19 27.60 -13.49 -8.22
N ILE A 20 28.19 -14.65 -7.89
CA ILE A 20 27.47 -15.93 -7.76
C ILE A 20 26.23 -15.84 -6.83
N PRO A 21 26.31 -15.32 -5.59
CA PRO A 21 25.13 -15.24 -4.73
C PRO A 21 24.06 -14.30 -5.30
N ILE A 22 24.45 -13.19 -5.91
CA ILE A 22 23.52 -12.25 -6.55
C ILE A 22 22.80 -12.94 -7.71
N LEU A 23 23.54 -13.64 -8.56
CA LEU A 23 22.97 -14.38 -9.68
C LEU A 23 22.05 -15.50 -9.20
N PHE A 24 22.42 -16.23 -8.14
CA PHE A 24 21.58 -17.26 -7.55
C PHE A 24 20.22 -16.69 -7.12
N PHE A 25 20.21 -15.62 -6.32
CA PHE A 25 18.95 -15.00 -5.88
C PHE A 25 18.16 -14.40 -7.05
N ALA A 26 18.83 -13.81 -8.05
CA ALA A 26 18.15 -13.29 -9.24
C ALA A 26 17.46 -14.39 -10.06
N VAL A 27 18.09 -15.56 -10.20
CA VAL A 27 17.50 -16.71 -10.89
C VAL A 27 16.34 -17.30 -10.09
N VAL A 28 16.49 -17.43 -8.77
CA VAL A 28 15.41 -17.92 -7.89
C VAL A 28 14.22 -16.97 -7.94
N GLU A 29 14.43 -15.68 -7.71
CA GLU A 29 13.38 -14.64 -7.77
C GLU A 29 12.71 -14.61 -9.15
N GLY A 30 13.49 -14.61 -10.22
CA GLY A 30 12.96 -14.64 -11.58
C GLY A 30 12.14 -15.89 -11.86
N GLY A 31 12.59 -17.06 -11.38
CA GLY A 31 11.85 -18.30 -11.46
C GLY A 31 10.53 -18.26 -10.70
N LEU A 32 10.53 -17.73 -9.47
CA LEU A 32 9.33 -17.58 -8.64
C LEU A 32 8.31 -16.64 -9.32
N ARG A 33 8.76 -15.50 -9.84
CA ARG A 33 7.88 -14.56 -10.56
C ARG A 33 7.27 -15.16 -11.83
N VAL A 34 8.05 -15.91 -12.61
CA VAL A 34 7.55 -16.59 -13.83
C VAL A 34 6.51 -17.66 -13.49
N LEU A 35 6.65 -18.32 -12.35
CA LEU A 35 5.67 -19.29 -11.85
C LEU A 35 4.44 -18.63 -11.20
N GLY A 36 4.40 -17.31 -11.08
CA GLY A 36 3.31 -16.58 -10.42
C GLY A 36 3.28 -16.80 -8.90
N PHE A 37 4.44 -17.00 -8.28
CA PHE A 37 4.52 -17.16 -6.83
C PHE A 37 4.45 -15.79 -6.12
N GLY A 38 3.47 -15.63 -5.23
CA GLY A 38 3.18 -14.38 -4.52
C GLY A 38 1.97 -13.65 -5.12
N GLU A 39 1.24 -12.93 -4.28
CA GLU A 39 0.06 -12.14 -4.65
C GLU A 39 0.33 -10.65 -4.42
N ASP A 40 -0.07 -9.80 -5.36
CA ASP A 40 0.02 -8.35 -5.24
C ASP A 40 -1.30 -7.79 -4.69
N TYR A 41 -1.23 -7.11 -3.55
CA TYR A 41 -2.40 -6.51 -2.91
C TYR A 41 -2.33 -4.98 -2.92
N PRO A 42 -2.47 -4.28 -4.06
CA PRO A 42 -2.40 -2.80 -4.10
C PRO A 42 -3.41 -2.18 -3.13
N LEU A 43 -3.09 -1.03 -2.52
CA LEU A 43 -3.91 -0.38 -1.51
C LEU A 43 -5.24 0.10 -2.10
N PHE A 44 -5.22 0.53 -3.35
CA PHE A 44 -6.41 0.95 -4.09
C PHE A 44 -6.61 0.09 -5.32
N VAL A 45 -7.85 -0.33 -5.55
CA VAL A 45 -8.27 -1.12 -6.71
C VAL A 45 -9.42 -0.43 -7.45
N PRO A 46 -9.53 -0.58 -8.78
CA PRO A 46 -10.68 -0.09 -9.53
C PRO A 46 -12.00 -0.68 -9.03
N PHE A 47 -13.03 0.15 -8.94
CA PHE A 47 -14.36 -0.32 -8.63
C PHE A 47 -15.10 -0.71 -9.91
N ALA A 48 -15.27 -2.02 -10.13
CA ALA A 48 -15.80 -2.56 -11.38
C ALA A 48 -17.19 -2.04 -11.76
N ALA A 49 -18.04 -1.71 -10.78
CA ALA A 49 -19.39 -1.21 -11.03
C ALA A 49 -19.46 0.28 -11.37
N ALA A 50 -18.38 1.05 -11.16
CA ALA A 50 -18.30 2.45 -11.57
C ALA A 50 -16.90 2.77 -12.14
N PRO A 51 -16.72 2.67 -13.46
CA PRO A 51 -15.47 3.06 -14.12
C PRO A 51 -15.05 4.48 -13.73
N GLY A 52 -13.76 4.68 -13.49
CA GLY A 52 -13.22 5.97 -13.02
C GLY A 52 -13.25 6.15 -11.51
N TYR A 53 -13.75 5.18 -10.74
CA TYR A 53 -13.64 5.16 -9.28
C TYR A 53 -12.66 4.10 -8.79
N LEU A 54 -11.99 4.42 -7.69
CA LEU A 54 -11.16 3.54 -6.90
C LEU A 54 -11.82 3.29 -5.55
N GLN A 55 -11.44 2.17 -4.93
CA GLN A 55 -11.75 1.85 -3.54
C GLN A 55 -10.51 1.28 -2.83
N PRO A 56 -10.41 1.36 -1.50
CA PRO A 56 -9.44 0.57 -0.75
C PRO A 56 -9.62 -0.92 -1.07
N ASN A 57 -8.51 -1.63 -1.23
CA ASN A 57 -8.52 -3.05 -1.49
C ASN A 57 -8.96 -3.81 -0.22
N PRO A 58 -10.07 -4.57 -0.27
CA PRO A 58 -10.54 -5.32 0.89
C PRO A 58 -9.53 -6.37 1.36
N ASP A 59 -8.66 -6.84 0.45
CA ASP A 59 -7.68 -7.90 0.70
C ASP A 59 -6.30 -7.35 1.09
N VAL A 60 -6.15 -6.02 1.27
CA VAL A 60 -4.85 -5.38 1.58
C VAL A 60 -4.20 -5.91 2.86
N VAL A 61 -5.00 -6.45 3.79
CA VAL A 61 -4.50 -7.09 5.01
C VAL A 61 -3.57 -8.26 4.68
N ASN A 62 -3.79 -8.96 3.57
CA ASN A 62 -3.02 -10.13 3.15
C ASN A 62 -1.58 -9.80 2.74
N ARG A 63 -1.21 -8.51 2.58
CA ARG A 63 0.21 -8.10 2.49
C ARG A 63 1.04 -8.60 3.67
N TYR A 64 0.40 -8.73 4.83
CA TYR A 64 1.07 -8.99 6.10
C TYR A 64 0.94 -10.45 6.56
N PHE A 65 0.24 -11.29 5.80
CA PHE A 65 0.00 -12.69 6.14
C PHE A 65 0.42 -13.58 4.97
N ALA A 66 1.36 -14.49 5.22
CA ALA A 66 1.81 -15.45 4.20
C ALA A 66 0.72 -16.44 3.78
N ASP A 67 -0.24 -16.66 4.67
CA ASP A 67 -1.43 -17.47 4.44
C ASP A 67 -2.68 -16.61 4.68
N PRO A 68 -3.44 -16.24 3.64
CA PRO A 68 -4.66 -15.43 3.76
C PRO A 68 -5.71 -16.03 4.70
N GLU A 69 -5.75 -17.36 4.89
CA GLU A 69 -6.70 -18.00 5.81
C GLU A 69 -6.40 -17.69 7.29
N GLN A 70 -5.16 -17.25 7.58
CA GLN A 70 -4.72 -16.85 8.93
C GLN A 70 -4.87 -15.34 9.17
N ALA A 71 -5.23 -14.57 8.15
CA ALA A 71 -5.44 -13.14 8.30
C ALA A 71 -6.67 -12.87 9.18
N PRO A 72 -6.62 -11.86 10.08
CA PRO A 72 -7.80 -11.43 10.82
C PRO A 72 -8.86 -10.94 9.84
N ALA A 73 -10.13 -11.21 10.15
CA ALA A 73 -11.29 -10.74 9.37
C ALA A 73 -11.52 -9.23 9.57
N VAL A 74 -10.55 -8.42 9.17
CA VAL A 74 -10.56 -6.95 9.21
C VAL A 74 -10.17 -6.42 7.83
N SER A 75 -10.80 -5.34 7.43
CA SER A 75 -10.49 -4.64 6.19
C SER A 75 -10.64 -3.14 6.39
N ILE A 76 -10.13 -2.37 5.44
CA ILE A 76 -10.45 -0.94 5.36
C ILE A 76 -11.90 -0.83 4.90
N ASP A 77 -12.69 0.00 5.60
CA ASP A 77 -14.07 0.25 5.22
C ASP A 77 -14.19 0.70 3.76
N THR A 78 -15.13 0.08 3.05
CA THR A 78 -15.39 0.37 1.64
C THR A 78 -15.83 1.81 1.47
N GLN A 79 -15.14 2.50 0.57
CA GLN A 79 -15.43 3.86 0.16
C GLN A 79 -14.94 4.06 -1.27
N PHE A 80 -15.59 4.96 -1.99
CA PHE A 80 -15.30 5.21 -3.39
C PHE A 80 -14.79 6.64 -3.55
N PHE A 81 -13.75 6.81 -4.35
CA PHE A 81 -13.21 8.12 -4.73
C PHE A 81 -12.77 8.07 -6.20
N LEU A 82 -12.65 9.23 -6.84
CA LEU A 82 -12.26 9.29 -8.25
C LEU A 82 -10.82 8.80 -8.44
N ALA A 83 -10.58 8.02 -9.49
CA ALA A 83 -9.23 7.65 -9.91
C ALA A 83 -8.39 8.89 -10.28
N GLU A 84 -9.00 9.83 -11.00
CA GLU A 84 -8.41 11.13 -11.29
C GLU A 84 -9.02 12.20 -10.38
N LYS A 85 -8.17 12.93 -9.66
CA LYS A 85 -8.62 14.01 -8.79
C LYS A 85 -9.28 15.11 -9.61
N ALA A 86 -10.49 15.51 -9.20
CA ALA A 86 -11.17 16.62 -9.84
C ALA A 86 -10.39 17.94 -9.69
N ALA A 87 -10.48 18.82 -10.70
CA ALA A 87 -9.76 20.10 -10.69
C ALA A 87 -10.20 21.03 -9.54
N ASN A 88 -11.46 20.94 -9.10
CA ASN A 88 -11.99 21.59 -7.90
C ASN A 88 -12.10 20.62 -6.71
N GLY A 89 -11.29 19.57 -6.69
CA GLY A 89 -11.30 18.50 -5.71
C GLY A 89 -10.46 18.83 -4.47
N LEU A 90 -11.01 18.52 -3.31
CA LEU A 90 -10.31 18.53 -2.03
C LEU A 90 -10.19 17.08 -1.55
N ARG A 91 -8.99 16.51 -1.62
CA ARG A 91 -8.71 15.10 -1.37
C ARG A 91 -7.84 14.92 -0.13
N LEU A 92 -8.39 14.34 0.92
CA LEU A 92 -7.68 14.05 2.16
C LEU A 92 -7.63 12.55 2.40
N PHE A 93 -6.55 12.09 3.03
CA PHE A 93 -6.45 10.73 3.55
C PHE A 93 -6.37 10.73 5.07
N VAL A 94 -6.97 9.73 5.69
CA VAL A 94 -6.90 9.49 7.14
C VAL A 94 -6.33 8.10 7.36
N GLN A 95 -5.15 8.05 7.98
CA GLN A 95 -4.48 6.83 8.39
C GLN A 95 -4.71 6.55 9.88
N GLY A 96 -4.45 5.32 10.31
CA GLY A 96 -4.43 4.95 11.72
C GLY A 96 -4.92 3.53 12.01
N GLY A 97 -4.94 3.20 13.30
CA GLY A 97 -5.42 1.91 13.80
C GLY A 97 -6.94 1.85 13.97
N SER A 98 -7.41 0.97 14.87
CA SER A 98 -8.83 0.72 15.13
C SER A 98 -9.64 1.97 15.50
N THR A 99 -9.07 2.90 16.26
CA THR A 99 -9.73 4.18 16.60
C THR A 99 -9.98 5.05 15.37
N ALA A 100 -8.98 5.16 14.48
CA ALA A 100 -9.11 5.92 13.24
C ALA A 100 -10.04 5.22 12.23
N ALA A 101 -10.11 3.89 12.26
CA ALA A 101 -11.09 3.11 11.50
C ALA A 101 -12.53 3.32 12.02
N GLY A 102 -12.70 3.83 13.24
CA GLY A 102 -14.01 4.02 13.88
C GLY A 102 -14.57 2.74 14.52
N PHE A 103 -13.72 1.76 14.85
CA PHE A 103 -14.16 0.51 15.46
C PHE A 103 -14.94 0.76 16.78
N PRO A 104 -16.06 0.06 17.02
CA PRO A 104 -16.72 -0.96 16.17
C PRO A 104 -17.81 -0.40 15.24
N TYR A 105 -17.92 0.92 15.09
CA TYR A 105 -19.02 1.60 14.39
C TYR A 105 -18.69 1.97 12.93
N GLY A 106 -17.45 1.72 12.50
CA GLY A 106 -16.96 1.93 11.14
C GLY A 106 -16.93 3.40 10.71
N ASN A 107 -16.95 3.62 9.39
CA ASN A 107 -16.66 4.89 8.75
C ASN A 107 -17.64 6.00 9.16
N ASN A 108 -18.87 5.68 9.52
CA ASN A 108 -19.85 6.70 9.93
C ASN A 108 -19.55 7.33 11.31
N ALA A 109 -18.73 6.68 12.12
CA ALA A 109 -18.25 7.17 13.42
C ALA A 109 -16.72 7.39 13.43
N SER A 110 -16.03 7.21 12.31
CA SER A 110 -14.60 7.42 12.20
C SER A 110 -14.26 8.92 12.12
N PRO A 111 -13.04 9.32 12.50
CA PRO A 111 -12.54 10.66 12.22
C PRO A 111 -12.68 11.05 10.75
N ALA A 112 -12.45 10.11 9.81
CA ALA A 112 -12.61 10.34 8.38
C ALA A 112 -14.06 10.68 7.99
N GLY A 113 -15.04 9.92 8.50
CA GLY A 113 -16.45 10.17 8.21
C GLY A 113 -16.95 11.49 8.80
N LEU A 114 -16.52 11.84 10.02
CA LEU A 114 -16.84 13.12 10.64
C LEU A 114 -16.21 14.29 9.86
N LEU A 115 -14.93 14.16 9.49
CA LEU A 115 -14.21 15.16 8.72
C LEU A 115 -14.85 15.37 7.35
N ARG A 116 -15.20 14.29 6.65
CA ARG A 116 -15.92 14.34 5.37
C ARG A 116 -17.19 15.18 5.45
N LYS A 117 -18.05 14.90 6.44
CA LYS A 117 -19.31 15.65 6.64
C LYS A 117 -19.05 17.13 6.90
N ARG A 118 -18.05 17.45 7.74
CA ARG A 118 -17.70 18.85 8.06
C ARG A 118 -17.14 19.61 6.85
N LEU A 119 -16.27 18.97 6.07
CA LEU A 119 -15.67 19.57 4.88
C LEU A 119 -16.70 19.77 3.77
N GLN A 120 -17.58 18.80 3.53
CA GLN A 120 -18.67 18.93 2.55
C GLN A 120 -19.60 20.11 2.88
N LEU A 121 -19.90 20.34 4.15
CA LEU A 121 -20.69 21.50 4.60
C LEU A 121 -19.93 22.82 4.45
N SER A 122 -18.62 22.82 4.67
CA SER A 122 -17.79 24.03 4.64
C SER A 122 -17.40 24.44 3.21
N PHE A 123 -17.30 23.47 2.29
CA PHE A 123 -16.88 23.66 0.90
C PHE A 123 -17.92 23.06 -0.08
N PRO A 124 -19.16 23.56 -0.11
CA PRO A 124 -20.25 22.96 -0.89
C PRO A 124 -20.04 22.98 -2.42
N ASN A 125 -19.13 23.83 -2.90
CA ASN A 125 -18.79 23.97 -4.32
C ASN A 125 -17.52 23.18 -4.73
N GLN A 126 -16.90 22.45 -3.81
CA GLN A 126 -15.73 21.61 -4.07
C GLN A 126 -16.12 20.14 -4.06
N GLN A 127 -15.40 19.33 -4.85
CA GLN A 127 -15.53 17.88 -4.77
C GLN A 127 -14.70 17.36 -3.59
N VAL A 128 -15.33 17.23 -2.43
CA VAL A 128 -14.67 16.77 -1.20
C VAL A 128 -14.60 15.24 -1.18
N GLU A 129 -13.37 14.72 -1.12
CA GLU A 129 -13.03 13.32 -0.95
C GLU A 129 -12.21 13.16 0.33
N VAL A 130 -12.72 12.40 1.30
CA VAL A 130 -11.95 12.03 2.49
C VAL A 130 -11.89 10.51 2.52
N ILE A 131 -10.69 9.98 2.30
CA ILE A 131 -10.43 8.56 2.15
C ILE A 131 -9.79 8.03 3.44
N SER A 132 -10.45 7.13 4.15
CA SER A 132 -9.82 6.39 5.24
C SER A 132 -8.98 5.24 4.69
N THR A 133 -7.72 5.14 5.08
CA THR A 133 -6.93 3.90 4.94
C THR A 133 -6.67 3.27 6.31
N ALA A 134 -7.42 3.72 7.33
CA ALA A 134 -7.31 3.19 8.67
C ALA A 134 -7.90 1.78 8.75
N MET A 135 -7.22 0.90 9.48
CA MET A 135 -7.60 -0.50 9.62
C MET A 135 -7.39 -0.93 11.09
N ALA A 136 -8.25 -1.81 11.60
CA ALA A 136 -8.04 -2.38 12.92
C ALA A 136 -6.82 -3.31 12.93
N ALA A 137 -6.23 -3.51 14.11
CA ALA A 137 -5.09 -4.43 14.31
C ALA A 137 -3.83 -4.12 13.49
N VAL A 138 -3.63 -2.86 13.07
CA VAL A 138 -2.41 -2.39 12.40
C VAL A 138 -1.58 -1.45 13.29
N ASN A 139 -0.34 -1.20 12.86
CA ASN A 139 0.59 -0.29 13.52
C ASN A 139 1.25 0.67 12.50
N SER A 140 2.19 1.50 12.95
CA SER A 140 2.83 2.51 12.11
C SER A 140 3.62 1.96 10.92
N TYR A 141 4.05 0.69 10.93
CA TYR A 141 4.71 0.06 9.78
C TYR A 141 3.73 -0.15 8.63
N THR A 142 2.49 -0.54 8.93
CA THR A 142 1.40 -0.63 7.93
C THR A 142 1.09 0.74 7.32
N LEU A 143 1.09 1.78 8.14
CA LEU A 143 0.85 3.14 7.66
C LEU A 143 1.97 3.61 6.72
N LEU A 144 3.22 3.28 7.06
CA LEU A 144 4.39 3.58 6.24
C LEU A 144 4.35 2.83 4.90
N ASP A 145 3.96 1.54 4.92
CA ASP A 145 3.78 0.73 3.70
C ASP A 145 2.78 1.35 2.72
N PHE A 146 1.72 1.97 3.24
CA PHE A 146 0.68 2.62 2.44
C PHE A 146 1.05 4.01 1.91
N ALA A 147 2.13 4.61 2.40
CA ALA A 147 2.41 6.04 2.18
C ALA A 147 2.61 6.39 0.69
N ASP A 148 3.40 5.61 -0.04
CA ASP A 148 3.71 5.90 -1.45
C ASP A 148 2.46 5.78 -2.34
N GLU A 149 1.59 4.81 -2.06
CA GLU A 149 0.34 4.63 -2.78
C GLU A 149 -0.67 5.73 -2.47
N ILE A 150 -0.69 6.25 -1.24
CA ILE A 150 -1.48 7.44 -0.87
C ILE A 150 -0.94 8.67 -1.58
N ILE A 151 0.38 8.90 -1.59
CA ILE A 151 1.01 10.03 -2.27
C ILE A 151 0.69 10.00 -3.78
N ALA A 152 0.70 8.81 -4.39
CA ALA A 152 0.33 8.63 -5.79
C ALA A 152 -1.11 9.08 -6.10
N GLN A 153 -2.02 9.12 -5.12
CA GLN A 153 -3.39 9.64 -5.28
C GLN A 153 -3.51 11.16 -5.19
N GLN A 154 -2.39 11.90 -5.05
CA GLN A 154 -2.33 13.36 -5.01
C GLN A 154 -3.17 14.01 -3.89
N PRO A 155 -2.94 13.63 -2.62
CA PRO A 155 -3.66 14.20 -1.49
C PRO A 155 -3.30 15.67 -1.26
N ASP A 156 -4.27 16.47 -0.81
CA ASP A 156 -4.04 17.83 -0.28
C ASP A 156 -3.56 17.79 1.17
N ALA A 157 -3.98 16.77 1.94
CA ALA A 157 -3.52 16.52 3.29
C ALA A 157 -3.65 15.04 3.65
N VAL A 158 -2.78 14.60 4.57
CA VAL A 158 -2.86 13.28 5.21
C VAL A 158 -2.90 13.49 6.72
N LEU A 159 -3.91 12.94 7.37
CA LEU A 159 -4.04 12.89 8.83
C LEU A 159 -3.59 11.51 9.31
N ILE A 160 -2.71 11.46 10.31
CA ILE A 160 -2.17 10.25 10.93
C ILE A 160 -2.55 10.21 12.40
#